data_AF-A0A3M1IN33-F1
#
_entry.id   AF-A0A3M1IN33-F1
#
_cell.length_a   1.000
_cell.length_b   1.000
_cell.length_c   1.000
_cell.angle_alpha   90.00
_cell.angle_beta   90.00
_cell.angle_gamma   90.00
#
_symmetry.space_group_name_H-M   'P 1'
#
loop_
_entity.id
_entity.type
_entity.pdbx_description
1 polymer ?
#
loop_
_entity_poly.entity_id
_entity_poly.type
_entity_poly.pdbx_seq_one_letter_code
_entity_poly.pdbx_strand_id
1 'polypeptide(L)'
;MNFALADYKLLLEVNTEKTSICRPSKFVLLGHSFVPSYKKGDRSKYRLSIAKKSWQRLKQKIKIITCKTTPIPLAEQIEKLNQLMRGWV
;
A
#
# COMPACT_ATOMS: atom_id res chain seq x y z
N MET A 1 3.65 -8.53 23.79
CA MET A 1 3.32 -7.20 23.23
C MET A 1 4.35 -6.23 23.76
N ASN A 2 5.18 -5.67 22.89
CA ASN A 2 6.27 -4.77 23.29
C ASN A 2 5.86 -3.33 22.99
N PHE A 3 5.71 -2.53 24.04
CA PHE A 3 5.37 -1.11 23.99
C PHE A 3 6.49 -0.30 24.64
N ALA A 4 6.81 0.86 24.06
CA ALA A 4 7.79 1.81 24.62
C ALA A 4 7.15 3.20 24.71
N LEU A 5 7.39 3.96 25.77
CA LEU A 5 6.81 5.30 25.92
C LEU A 5 7.42 6.28 24.92
N ALA A 6 6.58 6.97 24.14
CA ALA A 6 7.00 7.94 23.11
C ALA A 6 7.21 9.34 23.69
N ASP A 7 6.27 9.74 24.54
CA ASP A 7 6.10 11.12 24.97
C ASP A 7 5.62 11.15 26.41
N TYR A 8 6.46 11.70 27.29
CA TYR A 8 6.17 11.80 28.72
C TYR A 8 5.00 12.76 29.01
N LYS A 9 4.68 13.65 28.06
CA LYS A 9 3.62 14.66 28.15
C LYS A 9 2.25 14.16 27.68
N LEU A 10 2.23 13.29 26.66
CA LEU A 10 0.99 12.77 26.05
C LEU A 10 0.65 11.35 26.54
N LEU A 11 1.55 10.70 27.30
CA LEU A 11 1.39 9.34 27.85
C LEU A 11 1.00 8.31 26.78
N LEU A 12 1.54 8.46 25.57
CA LEU A 12 1.28 7.57 24.45
C LEU A 12 2.37 6.49 24.33
N GLU A 13 1.92 5.27 24.09
CA GLU A 13 2.78 4.11 23.85
C GLU A 13 3.08 3.97 22.35
N VAL A 14 4.37 3.81 22.03
CA VAL A 14 4.85 3.44 20.70
C VAL A 14 4.74 1.94 20.51
N ASN A 15 4.17 1.55 19.37
CA ASN A 15 4.23 0.19 18.90
C ASN A 15 5.60 -0.09 18.24
N THR A 16 6.47 -0.78 18.97
CA THR A 16 7.85 -1.08 18.53
C THR A 16 7.92 -2.04 17.34
N GLU A 17 6.87 -2.82 17.08
CA GLU A 17 6.81 -3.73 15.93
C GLU A 17 6.61 -2.98 14.61
N LYS A 18 5.88 -1.85 14.66
CA LYS A 18 5.61 -1.01 13.50
C LYS A 18 6.70 0.03 13.27
N THR A 19 7.34 0.51 14.34
CA THR A 19 8.35 1.56 14.26
C THR A 19 9.75 0.97 14.22
N SER A 20 10.48 1.20 13.13
CA SER A 20 11.88 0.82 13.02
C SER A 20 12.67 1.85 12.20
N ILE A 21 13.94 2.03 12.54
CA ILE A 21 14.87 2.84 11.75
C ILE A 21 15.32 1.98 10.56
N CYS A 22 14.75 2.24 9.38
CA CYS A 22 15.00 1.47 8.16
C CYS A 22 15.31 2.38 6.96
N ARG A 23 15.98 1.83 5.94
CA ARG A 23 16.14 2.53 4.66
C ARG A 23 14.77 2.74 3.99
N PRO A 24 14.55 3.86 3.28
CA PRO A 24 13.28 4.13 2.58
C PRO A 24 12.85 3.00 1.65
N SER A 25 13.80 2.28 1.04
CA SER A 25 13.52 1.15 0.14
C SER A 25 12.81 -0.04 0.79
N LYS A 26 12.91 -0.19 2.11
CA LYS A 26 12.24 -1.24 2.88
C LYS A 26 10.99 -0.73 3.60
N PHE A 27 10.75 0.59 3.56
CA PHE A 27 9.65 1.23 4.26
C PHE A 27 8.44 1.40 3.34
N VAL A 28 7.25 1.26 3.93
CA VAL A 28 5.97 1.49 3.26
C VAL A 28 5.21 2.55 4.04
N LEU A 29 4.84 3.63 3.37
CA LEU A 29 4.07 4.73 3.94
C LEU A 29 2.78 4.90 3.17
N LEU A 30 1.63 4.86 3.88
CA LEU A 30 0.30 5.15 3.32
C LEU A 30 0.03 4.46 1.96
N GLY A 31 0.43 3.19 1.85
CA GLY A 31 0.20 2.39 0.62
C GLY A 31 1.24 2.57 -0.48
N HIS A 32 2.31 3.34 -0.23
CA HIS A 32 3.41 3.60 -1.15
C HIS A 32 4.75 3.04 -0.61
N SER A 33 5.63 2.64 -1.52
CA SER A 33 7.00 2.20 -1.25
C SER A 33 7.99 3.05 -2.04
N PHE A 34 9.24 3.10 -1.60
CA PHE A 34 10.27 3.92 -2.25
C PHE A 34 11.23 3.06 -3.07
N VAL A 35 11.46 3.42 -4.33
CA VAL A 35 12.41 2.74 -5.22
C VAL A 35 13.59 3.66 -5.50
N PRO A 36 14.85 3.23 -5.30
CA PRO A 36 16.02 4.04 -5.62
C PRO A 36 16.10 4.30 -7.13
N SER A 37 16.40 5.55 -7.51
CA SER A 37 16.61 5.94 -8.91
C SER A 37 18.08 5.74 -9.27
N TYR A 38 18.41 4.67 -10.01
CA TYR A 38 19.78 4.36 -10.45
C TYR A 38 20.21 5.14 -11.71
N LYS A 39 20.00 6.46 -11.73
CA LYS A 39 20.52 7.30 -12.82
C LYS A 39 21.94 7.74 -12.49
N LYS A 40 22.85 7.61 -13.47
CA LYS A 40 24.26 8.06 -13.34
C LYS A 40 24.26 9.57 -13.08
N GLY A 41 24.65 9.98 -11.86
CA GLY A 41 24.62 11.37 -11.38
C GLY A 41 23.57 11.68 -10.31
N ASP A 42 22.51 10.86 -10.17
CA ASP A 42 21.49 11.02 -9.13
C ASP A 42 21.84 10.20 -7.89
N ARG A 43 22.64 10.76 -6.98
CA ARG A 43 22.85 10.14 -5.66
C ARG A 43 21.62 10.41 -4.78
N SER A 44 21.12 9.38 -4.11
CA SER A 44 20.11 9.45 -3.03
C SER A 44 18.69 9.88 -3.42
N LYS A 45 18.31 9.86 -4.70
CA LYS A 45 16.92 10.12 -5.11
C LYS A 45 16.08 8.84 -5.07
N TYR A 46 14.95 8.90 -4.38
CA TYR A 46 13.95 7.84 -4.34
C TYR A 46 12.71 8.26 -5.12
N ARG A 47 12.13 7.34 -5.89
CA ARG A 47 10.84 7.51 -6.56
C ARG A 47 9.75 6.85 -5.73
N LEU A 48 8.57 7.46 -5.70
CA LEU A 48 7.37 6.83 -5.19
C LEU A 48 6.96 5.68 -6.12
N SER A 49 6.63 4.56 -5.50
CA SER A 49 6.07 3.37 -6.15
C SER A 49 4.93 2.85 -5.29
N ILE A 50 4.02 2.08 -5.87
CA ILE A 50 2.89 1.51 -5.15
C ILE A 50 3.37 0.33 -4.31
N ALA A 51 3.00 0.28 -3.04
CA ALA A 51 3.40 -0.81 -2.17
C ALA A 51 2.82 -2.16 -2.64
N LYS A 52 3.58 -3.24 -2.46
CA LYS A 52 3.15 -4.60 -2.83
C LYS A 52 1.81 -5.00 -2.20
N LYS A 53 1.56 -4.60 -0.94
CA LYS A 53 0.29 -4.85 -0.25
C LYS A 53 -0.90 -4.15 -0.93
N SER A 54 -0.71 -2.93 -1.42
CA SER A 54 -1.74 -2.19 -2.16
C SER A 54 -2.08 -2.91 -3.47
N TRP A 55 -1.06 -3.38 -4.22
CA TRP A 55 -1.26 -4.21 -5.41
C TRP A 55 -2.01 -5.51 -5.13
N GLN A 56 -1.66 -6.21 -4.03
CA GLN A 56 -2.36 -7.44 -3.64
C GLN A 56 -3.84 -7.19 -3.35
N ARG A 57 -4.17 -6.11 -2.62
CA ARG A 57 -5.56 -5.71 -2.35
C ARG A 57 -6.32 -5.39 -3.62
N LEU A 58 -5.71 -4.66 -4.56
CA LEU A 58 -6.34 -4.37 -5.85
C LEU A 58 -6.65 -5.67 -6.61
N LYS A 59 -5.68 -6.57 -6.73
CA LYS A 59 -5.86 -7.88 -7.39
C LYS A 59 -6.95 -8.71 -6.73
N GLN A 60 -7.03 -8.72 -5.40
CA GLN A 60 -8.09 -9.40 -4.67
C GLN A 60 -9.46 -8.83 -4.99
N LYS A 61 -9.61 -7.50 -5.00
CA LYS A 61 -10.88 -6.86 -5.36
C LYS A 61 -11.30 -7.18 -6.80
N ILE A 62 -10.37 -7.11 -7.76
CA ILE A 62 -10.63 -7.49 -9.15
C ILE A 62 -11.08 -8.95 -9.22
N LYS A 63 -10.37 -9.87 -8.55
CA LYS A 63 -10.70 -11.30 -8.52
C LYS A 63 -12.12 -11.56 -7.98
N ILE A 64 -12.55 -10.81 -6.96
CA ILE A 64 -13.90 -10.92 -6.40
C ILE A 64 -14.94 -10.46 -7.43
N ILE A 65 -14.70 -9.33 -8.11
CA ILE A 65 -15.62 -8.80 -9.13
C ILE A 65 -15.75 -9.75 -10.33
N THR A 66 -14.64 -10.36 -10.76
CA THR A 66 -14.60 -11.25 -11.93
C THR A 66 -14.88 -12.72 -11.59
N CYS A 67 -15.30 -13.03 -10.36
CA CYS A 67 -15.45 -14.40 -9.92
C CYS A 67 -16.60 -15.09 -10.66
N LYS A 68 -16.37 -16.29 -11.22
CA LYS A 68 -17.38 -17.04 -11.98
C LYS A 68 -18.54 -17.53 -11.12
N THR A 69 -18.32 -17.68 -9.81
CA THR A 69 -19.32 -18.19 -8.87
C THR A 69 -20.34 -17.13 -8.45
N THR A 70 -20.08 -15.85 -8.68
CA THR A 70 -21.06 -14.78 -8.43
C THR A 70 -21.92 -14.60 -9.67
N PRO A 71 -23.25 -14.79 -9.59
CA PRO A 71 -24.16 -14.59 -10.72
C PRO A 71 -24.36 -13.09 -10.94
N ILE A 72 -23.42 -12.45 -11.64
CA ILE A 72 -23.48 -11.04 -12.02
C ILE A 72 -23.40 -10.98 -13.55
N PRO A 73 -24.33 -10.27 -14.23
CA PRO A 73 -24.24 -10.05 -15.66
C PRO A 73 -22.91 -9.40 -16.06
N LEU A 74 -22.38 -9.76 -17.24
CA LEU A 74 -21.10 -9.25 -17.72
C LEU A 74 -21.05 -7.71 -17.77
N ALA A 75 -22.16 -7.07 -18.16
CA ALA A 75 -22.27 -5.61 -18.20
C ALA A 75 -22.05 -4.97 -16.82
N GLU A 76 -22.68 -5.52 -15.77
CA GLU A 76 -22.49 -5.04 -14.40
C GLU A 76 -21.08 -5.31 -13.87
N GLN A 77 -20.44 -6.41 -14.26
CA GLN A 77 -19.04 -6.69 -13.91
C GLN A 77 -18.11 -5.62 -14.49
N ILE A 78 -18.31 -5.24 -15.75
CA ILE A 78 -17.55 -4.20 -16.43
C ILE A 78 -17.76 -2.85 -15.73
N GLU A 79 -19.00 -2.51 -15.37
CA GLU A 79 -19.30 -1.27 -14.66
C GLU A 79 -18.59 -1.21 -13.30
N LYS A 80 -18.70 -2.27 -12.50
CA LYS A 80 -18.04 -2.38 -11.19
C LYS A 80 -16.51 -2.31 -11.31
N LEU A 81 -15.94 -2.95 -12.32
CA LEU A 81 -14.50 -2.88 -12.58
C LEU A 81 -14.08 -1.45 -12.95
N ASN A 82 -14.85 -0.77 -13.79
CA ASN A 82 -14.59 0.61 -14.16
C ASN A 82 -14.69 1.58 -12.97
N GLN A 83 -15.68 1.42 -12.09
CA GLN A 83 -15.80 2.20 -10.85
C GLN A 83 -14.60 1.97 -9.92
N LEU A 84 -14.19 0.70 -9.77
CA LEU A 84 -13.01 0.35 -8.98
C LEU A 84 -11.73 0.99 -9.53
N MET A 85 -11.53 0.94 -10.86
CA MET A 85 -10.37 1.57 -11.49
C MET A 85 -10.40 3.10 -11.34
N ARG A 86 -11.56 3.74 -11.51
CA ARG A 86 -11.72 5.19 -11.32
C ARG A 86 -11.42 5.65 -9.89
N GLY A 87 -11.78 4.86 -8.89
CA GLY A 87 -11.49 5.19 -7.48
C GLY A 87 -10.07 4.86 -7.04
N TRP A 88 -9.26 4.21 -7.88
CA TRP A 88 -7.92 3.74 -7.52
C TRP A 88 -6.78 4.49 -8.23
N VAL A 89 -7.02 4.99 -9.44
CA VAL A 89 -6.10 5.86 -10.20
C VAL A 89 -6.17 7.28 -9.65
#